data_AF-A0AAU7LB25-F1
#
_entry.id   AF-A0AAU7LB25-F1
#
_cell.length_a   1.000
_cell.length_b   1.000
_cell.length_c   1.000
_cell.angle_alpha   90.00
_cell.angle_beta   90.00
_cell.angle_gamma   90.00
#
_symmetry.space_group_name_H-M   'P 1'
#
loop_
_entity.id
_entity.type
_entity.pdbx_description
1 polymer ?
#
loop_
_entity_poly.entity_id
_entity_poly.type
_entity_poly.pdbx_seq_one_letter_code
_entity_poly.pdbx_strand_id
1 'polypeptide(L)'
;MIRLSRPFHFGCAAAFTLALSGCVPYPTYKTLQPQSAITVQDEAGQPVADARVVLIAGAYPYGYDRFRNEARTDAGGRARFEARREWRVEVLAIHGAEVFFWNWCVEKAGYATYATQDRNADAFEPQPVIRLRAGPSTPCDNPRGSPFMREPPAARGAQAPDAAGAPANLPPSP
;
A
#
# COMPACT_ATOMS: atom_id res chain seq x y z
N MET A 1 -38.33 -54.27 -0.87
CA MET A 1 -36.90 -54.13 -0.54
C MET A 1 -36.35 -52.91 -1.28
N ILE A 2 -36.29 -51.75 -0.62
CA ILE A 2 -35.82 -50.48 -1.21
C ILE A 2 -34.31 -50.41 -0.96
N ARG A 3 -33.50 -50.57 -2.02
CA ARG A 3 -32.05 -50.35 -1.95
C ARG A 3 -31.81 -48.85 -1.81
N LEU A 4 -31.43 -48.39 -0.61
CA LEU A 4 -30.90 -47.04 -0.42
C LEU A 4 -29.68 -46.86 -1.32
N SER A 5 -29.81 -45.95 -2.27
CA SER A 5 -28.78 -45.48 -3.17
C SER A 5 -27.63 -44.88 -2.35
N ARG A 6 -26.49 -45.58 -2.36
CA ARG A 6 -25.22 -45.21 -1.69
C ARG A 6 -24.43 -44.01 -2.24
N PRO A 7 -24.73 -43.31 -3.37
CA PRO A 7 -23.87 -42.21 -3.82
C PRO A 7 -24.13 -40.89 -3.07
N PHE A 8 -25.27 -40.73 -2.39
CA PHE A 8 -25.61 -39.47 -1.70
C PHE A 8 -24.86 -39.28 -0.36
N HIS A 9 -24.35 -40.34 0.26
CA HIS A 9 -23.66 -40.24 1.55
C HIS A 9 -22.19 -39.80 1.43
N PHE A 10 -21.54 -40.07 0.29
CA PHE A 10 -20.15 -39.67 0.08
C PHE A 10 -19.98 -38.17 -0.19
N GLY A 11 -20.94 -37.53 -0.87
CA GLY A 11 -20.91 -36.08 -1.10
C GLY A 11 -21.09 -35.23 0.17
N CYS A 12 -21.98 -35.66 1.07
CA CYS A 12 -22.23 -34.95 2.33
C CYS A 12 -21.04 -35.01 3.32
N ALA A 13 -20.31 -36.13 3.36
CA ALA A 13 -19.17 -36.30 4.27
C ALA A 13 -17.96 -35.41 3.89
N ALA A 14 -17.74 -35.18 2.59
CA ALA A 14 -16.66 -34.31 2.10
C ALA A 14 -16.94 -32.82 2.39
N ALA A 15 -18.19 -32.38 2.28
CA ALA A 15 -18.57 -31.01 2.61
C ALA A 15 -18.47 -30.72 4.12
N PHE A 16 -18.84 -31.68 4.98
CA PHE A 16 -18.74 -31.53 6.43
C PHE A 16 -17.28 -31.49 6.93
N THR A 17 -16.38 -32.31 6.37
CA THR A 17 -14.96 -32.32 6.78
C THR A 17 -14.23 -31.01 6.44
N LEU A 18 -14.61 -30.31 5.37
CA LEU A 18 -14.12 -28.96 5.04
C LEU A 18 -14.62 -27.88 6.01
N ALA A 19 -15.82 -28.02 6.57
CA ALA A 19 -16.40 -27.05 7.50
C ALA A 19 -15.86 -27.17 8.94
N LEU A 20 -15.42 -28.36 9.35
CA LEU A 20 -14.95 -28.64 10.72
C LEU A 20 -13.51 -28.20 11.03
N SER A 21 -12.71 -27.82 10.03
CA SER A 21 -11.30 -27.43 10.24
C SER A 21 -11.12 -25.97 10.66
N GLY A 22 -12.18 -25.16 10.71
CA GLY A 22 -12.12 -23.74 11.09
C GLY A 22 -11.33 -22.85 10.11
N CYS A 23 -10.79 -23.41 9.03
CA CYS A 23 -10.05 -22.69 8.00
C CYS A 23 -10.84 -22.66 6.70
N VAL A 24 -12.00 -22.02 6.70
CA VAL A 24 -12.79 -21.82 5.48
C VAL A 24 -12.24 -20.60 4.74
N PRO A 25 -11.53 -20.77 3.60
CA PRO A 25 -11.14 -19.63 2.79
C PRO A 25 -12.38 -19.00 2.17
N TYR A 26 -12.45 -17.67 2.14
CA TYR A 26 -13.52 -16.93 1.49
C TYR A 26 -12.96 -15.80 0.63
N PRO A 27 -13.49 -15.60 -0.58
CA PRO A 27 -13.16 -14.43 -1.37
C PRO A 27 -13.79 -13.19 -0.74
N THR A 28 -13.05 -12.08 -0.74
CA THR A 28 -13.52 -10.78 -0.29
C THR A 28 -12.95 -9.69 -1.17
N TYR A 29 -13.78 -8.69 -1.49
CA TYR A 29 -13.37 -7.57 -2.30
C TYR A 29 -12.94 -6.42 -1.40
N LYS A 30 -11.63 -6.16 -1.34
CA LYS A 30 -11.03 -5.20 -0.41
C LYS A 30 -10.75 -3.88 -1.09
N THR A 31 -11.05 -2.79 -0.39
CA THR A 31 -10.50 -1.47 -0.70
C THR A 31 -9.11 -1.38 -0.07
N LEU A 32 -8.08 -1.32 -0.90
CA LEU A 32 -6.70 -1.12 -0.44
C LEU A 32 -6.37 0.36 -0.29
N GLN A 33 -7.02 1.18 -1.10
CA GLN A 33 -6.95 2.63 -1.09
C GLN A 33 -8.31 3.19 -1.51
N PRO A 34 -8.95 4.06 -0.73
CA PRO A 34 -10.17 4.72 -1.14
C PRO A 34 -9.87 5.74 -2.25
N GLN A 35 -10.91 6.12 -3.00
CA GLN A 35 -10.81 7.34 -3.78
C GLN A 35 -10.72 8.51 -2.81
N SER A 36 -9.73 9.38 -2.99
CA SER A 36 -9.43 10.43 -2.02
C SER A 36 -8.87 11.66 -2.69
N ALA A 37 -9.00 12.80 -2.01
CA ALA A 37 -8.41 14.05 -2.46
C ALA A 37 -8.04 14.87 -1.24
N ILE A 38 -6.96 15.65 -1.30
CA ILE A 38 -6.61 16.58 -0.24
C ILE A 38 -6.46 17.97 -0.82
N THR A 39 -6.97 18.97 -0.10
CA THR A 39 -6.74 20.38 -0.42
C THR A 39 -5.75 20.94 0.59
N VAL A 40 -4.65 21.50 0.10
CA VAL A 40 -3.55 22.02 0.91
C VAL A 40 -3.49 23.53 0.76
N GLN A 41 -3.59 24.21 1.89
CA GLN A 41 -3.51 25.67 1.99
C GLN A 41 -2.41 26.07 2.98
N ASP A 42 -2.00 27.33 2.94
CA ASP A 42 -1.20 27.93 4.01
C ASP A 42 -2.10 28.53 5.11
N GLU A 43 -1.48 29.19 6.10
CA GLU A 43 -2.20 29.83 7.20
C GLU A 43 -3.06 31.02 6.76
N ALA A 44 -2.72 31.65 5.62
CA ALA A 44 -3.51 32.72 5.00
C ALA A 44 -4.66 32.16 4.12
N GLY A 45 -4.78 30.84 4.00
CA GLY A 45 -5.78 30.17 3.17
C GLY A 45 -5.43 30.14 1.69
N GLN A 46 -4.22 30.52 1.30
CA GLN A 46 -3.76 30.46 -0.08
C GLN A 46 -3.41 29.01 -0.46
N PRO A 47 -3.68 28.57 -1.70
CA PRO A 47 -3.36 27.22 -2.13
C PRO A 47 -1.84 26.99 -2.16
N VAL A 48 -1.41 25.85 -1.61
CA VAL A 48 0.01 25.44 -1.67
C VAL A 48 0.19 24.47 -2.83
N ALA A 49 0.76 24.97 -3.92
CA ALA A 49 1.08 24.18 -5.11
C ALA A 49 2.38 23.37 -4.93
N ASP A 50 2.46 22.25 -5.66
CA ASP A 50 3.65 21.39 -5.70
C ASP A 50 4.09 20.89 -4.30
N ALA A 51 3.14 20.69 -3.39
CA ALA A 51 3.34 19.92 -2.17
C ALA A 51 3.31 18.43 -2.52
N ARG A 52 4.25 17.65 -1.99
CA ARG A 52 4.23 16.20 -2.14
C ARG A 52 3.27 15.63 -1.12
N VAL A 53 2.29 14.87 -1.60
CA VAL A 53 1.28 14.20 -0.81
C VAL A 53 1.49 12.70 -0.95
N VAL A 54 1.62 12.02 0.17
CA VAL A 54 1.70 10.56 0.25
C VAL A 54 0.46 10.06 0.96
N LEU A 55 -0.32 9.22 0.26
CA LEU A 55 -1.40 8.44 0.85
C LEU A 55 -0.84 7.08 1.26
N ILE A 56 -0.81 6.83 2.57
CA ILE A 56 -0.20 5.66 3.19
C ILE A 56 -1.33 4.70 3.57
N ALA A 57 -1.32 3.49 3.04
CA ALA A 57 -2.23 2.41 3.45
C ALA A 57 -1.51 1.50 4.45
N GLY A 58 -2.00 1.42 5.67
CA GLY A 58 -1.63 0.40 6.65
C GLY A 58 -2.67 -0.71 6.72
N ALA A 59 -2.35 -1.84 7.37
CA ALA A 59 -3.34 -2.87 7.61
C ALA A 59 -3.14 -3.66 8.91
N TYR A 60 -4.23 -3.93 9.65
CA TYR A 60 -4.27 -4.80 10.84
C TYR A 60 -4.55 -6.27 10.43
N PRO A 61 -4.03 -7.30 11.14
CA PRO A 61 -3.23 -7.26 12.38
C PRO A 61 -1.75 -6.93 12.22
N TYR A 62 -1.28 -6.83 10.97
CA TYR A 62 0.16 -6.74 10.74
C TYR A 62 0.72 -5.32 10.96
N GLY A 63 -0.11 -4.29 11.14
CA GLY A 63 0.28 -2.92 11.53
C GLY A 63 1.24 -2.20 10.57
N TYR A 64 1.72 -2.88 9.54
CA TYR A 64 2.71 -2.37 8.61
C TYR A 64 2.04 -1.51 7.55
N ASP A 65 2.80 -0.50 7.14
CA ASP A 65 2.67 0.13 5.84
C ASP A 65 2.59 -0.96 4.76
N ARG A 66 1.57 -0.90 3.90
CA ARG A 66 1.31 -1.83 2.81
C ARG A 66 1.60 -1.18 1.47
N PHE A 67 1.10 0.04 1.29
CA PHE A 67 1.22 0.79 0.05
C PHE A 67 1.40 2.27 0.36
N ARG A 68 2.30 2.92 -0.39
CA ARG A 68 2.38 4.38 -0.46
C ARG A 68 2.13 4.79 -1.88
N ASN A 69 1.15 5.65 -2.08
CA ASN A 69 0.92 6.29 -3.35
C ASN A 69 1.15 7.78 -3.20
N GLU A 70 1.69 8.38 -4.25
CA GLU A 70 2.13 9.78 -4.20
C GLU A 70 1.48 10.59 -5.30
N ALA A 71 1.18 11.84 -4.97
CA ALA A 71 0.75 12.85 -5.91
C ALA A 71 1.32 14.20 -5.49
N ARG A 72 1.38 15.14 -6.43
CA ARG A 72 1.70 16.54 -6.14
C ARG A 72 0.44 17.39 -6.19
N THR A 73 0.34 18.39 -5.34
CA THR A 73 -0.76 19.35 -5.41
C THR A 73 -0.66 20.20 -6.68
N ASP A 74 -1.79 20.42 -7.33
CA ASP A 74 -1.91 21.33 -8.46
C ASP A 74 -1.84 22.81 -8.03
N ALA A 75 -1.99 23.73 -9.00
CA ALA A 75 -2.02 25.17 -8.73
C ALA A 75 -3.15 25.61 -7.79
N GLY A 76 -4.23 24.81 -7.66
CA GLY A 76 -5.31 25.01 -6.69
C GLY A 76 -5.04 24.37 -5.33
N GLY A 77 -3.84 23.83 -5.11
CA GLY A 77 -3.46 23.15 -3.87
C GLY A 77 -4.08 21.76 -3.71
N ARG A 78 -4.59 21.14 -4.78
CA ARG A 78 -5.31 19.86 -4.68
C ARG A 78 -4.47 18.69 -5.20
N ALA A 79 -4.43 17.59 -4.45
CA ALA A 79 -3.93 16.30 -4.91
C ALA A 79 -5.07 15.27 -4.89
N ARG A 80 -5.08 14.34 -5.85
CA ARG A 80 -6.14 13.34 -6.03
C ARG A 80 -5.56 11.94 -6.14
N PHE A 81 -6.28 10.97 -5.60
CA PHE A 81 -5.92 9.56 -5.58
C PHE A 81 -7.12 8.73 -6.01
N GLU A 82 -6.92 7.89 -7.02
CA GLU A 82 -7.93 6.95 -7.48
C GLU A 82 -8.12 5.79 -6.51
N ALA A 83 -9.32 5.21 -6.49
CA ALA A 83 -9.58 4.02 -5.69
C ALA A 83 -8.76 2.82 -6.21
N ARG A 84 -8.22 2.02 -5.28
CA ARG A 84 -7.61 0.72 -5.56
C ARG A 84 -8.36 -0.35 -4.81
N ARG A 85 -8.88 -1.32 -5.54
CA ARG A 85 -9.64 -2.44 -4.99
C ARG A 85 -9.19 -3.74 -5.62
N GLU A 86 -9.19 -4.81 -4.85
CA GLU A 86 -8.84 -6.14 -5.36
C GLU A 86 -9.57 -7.25 -4.62
N TRP A 87 -9.74 -8.37 -5.32
CA TRP A 87 -10.19 -9.61 -4.71
C TRP A 87 -9.04 -10.24 -3.93
N ARG A 88 -9.30 -10.58 -2.67
CA ARG A 88 -8.39 -11.36 -1.83
C ARG A 88 -9.11 -12.60 -1.30
N VAL A 89 -8.32 -13.60 -0.94
CA VAL A 89 -8.80 -14.77 -0.21
C VAL A 89 -8.35 -14.60 1.24
N GLU A 90 -9.31 -14.60 2.15
CA GLU A 90 -9.11 -14.54 3.59
C GLU A 90 -9.55 -15.86 4.23
N VAL A 91 -9.19 -16.09 5.48
CA VAL A 91 -9.57 -17.30 6.22
C VAL A 91 -10.29 -16.87 7.49
N LEU A 92 -11.36 -17.56 7.87
CA LEU A 92 -12.10 -17.31 9.12
C LEU A 92 -11.30 -17.76 10.36
N ALA A 93 -10.21 -17.06 10.67
CA ALA A 93 -9.37 -17.23 11.84
C ALA A 93 -9.14 -15.89 12.55
N ILE A 94 -8.68 -15.89 13.81
CA ILE A 94 -8.51 -14.69 14.68
C ILE A 94 -7.71 -13.56 14.00
N HIS A 95 -6.82 -13.89 13.07
CA HIS A 95 -5.98 -12.95 12.32
C HIS A 95 -6.08 -13.13 10.80
N GLY A 96 -7.09 -13.86 10.32
CA GLY A 96 -7.23 -14.24 8.92
C GLY A 96 -7.91 -13.17 8.06
N ALA A 97 -8.42 -12.10 8.68
CA ALA A 97 -9.00 -10.95 7.99
C ALA A 97 -8.07 -9.73 8.07
N GLU A 98 -7.72 -9.16 6.92
CA GLU A 98 -6.93 -7.94 6.83
C GLU A 98 -7.85 -6.72 6.77
N VAL A 99 -7.61 -5.75 7.64
CA VAL A 99 -8.37 -4.50 7.70
C VAL A 99 -7.43 -3.35 7.35
N PHE A 100 -7.71 -2.67 6.22
CA PHE A 100 -6.94 -1.52 5.79
C PHE A 100 -7.36 -0.24 6.53
N PHE A 101 -6.40 0.63 6.77
CA PHE A 101 -6.58 1.98 7.27
C PHE A 101 -5.60 2.91 6.55
N TRP A 102 -5.87 4.22 6.56
CA TRP A 102 -5.13 5.16 5.72
C TRP A 102 -4.67 6.37 6.51
N ASN A 103 -3.55 6.92 6.06
CA ASN A 103 -2.94 8.11 6.65
C ASN A 103 -2.46 9.06 5.57
N TRP A 104 -2.58 10.35 5.84
CA TRP A 104 -1.99 11.39 5.02
C TRP A 104 -0.58 11.72 5.50
N CYS A 105 0.33 12.00 4.57
CA CYS A 105 1.56 12.74 4.84
C CYS A 105 1.76 13.79 3.74
N VAL A 106 1.96 15.04 4.12
CA VAL A 106 2.12 16.17 3.21
C VAL A 106 3.37 16.94 3.58
N GLU A 107 4.26 17.08 2.61
CA GLU A 107 5.52 17.81 2.76
C GLU A 107 5.68 18.89 1.68
N LYS A 108 6.24 20.02 2.08
CA LYS A 108 6.64 21.12 1.22
C LYS A 108 7.76 21.89 1.90
N ALA A 109 8.84 22.17 1.17
CA ALA A 109 9.91 23.01 1.70
C ALA A 109 9.35 24.38 2.15
N GLY A 110 9.78 24.82 3.34
CA GLY A 110 9.26 26.03 3.99
C GLY A 110 8.04 25.81 4.89
N TYR A 111 7.46 24.60 4.91
CA TYR A 111 6.33 24.24 5.75
C TYR A 111 6.62 23.05 6.65
N ALA A 112 6.07 23.07 7.86
CA ALA A 112 6.04 21.92 8.74
C ALA A 112 5.21 20.79 8.11
N THR A 113 5.77 19.58 8.08
CA THR A 113 5.09 18.39 7.53
C THR A 113 3.80 18.11 8.30
N TYR A 114 2.72 17.89 7.57
CA TYR A 114 1.45 17.43 8.11
C TYR A 114 1.36 15.92 7.94
N ALA A 115 0.99 15.20 9.00
CA ALA A 115 0.72 13.78 8.91
C ALA A 115 -0.39 13.34 9.87
N THR A 116 -1.19 12.35 9.46
CA THR A 116 -2.14 11.66 10.35
C THR A 116 -1.52 10.36 10.89
N GLN A 117 -2.08 9.86 12.01
CA GLN A 117 -1.63 8.64 12.69
C GLN A 117 -2.82 7.76 13.11
N ASP A 118 -3.79 7.66 12.21
CA ASP A 118 -4.99 6.88 12.33
C ASP A 118 -4.65 5.38 12.41
N ARG A 119 -5.37 4.67 13.27
CA ARG A 119 -5.17 3.24 13.55
C ARG A 119 -6.32 2.37 13.06
N ASN A 120 -7.34 2.97 12.47
CA ASN A 120 -8.52 2.31 11.93
C ASN A 120 -9.05 3.07 10.72
N ALA A 121 -9.91 2.42 9.93
CA ALA A 121 -10.48 2.98 8.72
C ALA A 121 -11.43 4.17 8.99
N ASP A 122 -12.19 4.10 10.08
CA ASP A 122 -13.28 5.05 10.38
C ASP A 122 -12.77 6.46 10.74
N ALA A 123 -11.54 6.56 11.23
CA ALA A 123 -10.89 7.84 11.54
C ALA A 123 -10.37 8.58 10.29
N PHE A 124 -10.24 7.89 9.14
CA PHE A 124 -9.65 8.48 7.96
C PHE A 124 -10.63 9.44 7.27
N GLU A 125 -10.27 10.72 7.19
CA GLU A 125 -10.96 11.71 6.38
C GLU A 125 -10.43 11.65 4.92
N PRO A 126 -11.24 11.23 3.93
CA PRO A 126 -10.78 11.06 2.55
C PRO A 126 -10.71 12.37 1.76
N GLN A 127 -11.35 13.45 2.24
CA GLN A 127 -11.38 14.75 1.57
C GLN A 127 -11.01 15.94 2.47
N PRO A 128 -9.86 15.91 3.19
CA PRO A 128 -9.55 16.96 4.13
C PRO A 128 -9.10 18.24 3.41
N VAL A 129 -9.38 19.37 4.06
CA VAL A 129 -8.74 20.66 3.77
C VAL A 129 -7.78 20.94 4.91
N ILE A 130 -6.47 20.95 4.63
CA ILE A 130 -5.43 21.16 5.62
C ILE A 130 -4.75 22.52 5.43
N ARG A 131 -4.28 23.09 6.53
CA ARG A 131 -3.46 24.31 6.53
C ARG A 131 -2.06 23.98 7.03
N LEU A 132 -1.07 24.15 6.16
CA LEU A 132 0.34 24.00 6.50
C LEU A 132 0.83 25.26 7.20
N ARG A 133 1.62 25.05 8.25
CA ARG A 133 2.30 26.11 9.01
C ARG A 133 3.72 26.28 8.50
N ALA A 134 4.24 27.50 8.52
CA ALA A 134 5.64 27.72 8.20
C ALA A 134 6.55 26.94 9.16
N GLY A 135 7.59 26.30 8.64
CA GLY A 135 8.50 25.50 9.48
C GLY A 135 9.38 24.50 8.73
N PRO A 136 10.14 23.68 9.48
CA PRO A 136 10.99 22.65 8.90
C PRO A 136 10.14 21.49 8.37
N SER A 137 10.44 21.05 7.15
CA SER A 137 9.78 19.89 6.54
C SER A 137 10.58 18.61 6.84
N THR A 138 9.87 17.57 7.26
CA THR A 138 10.41 16.22 7.45
C THR A 138 9.92 15.30 6.32
N PRO A 139 10.78 14.42 5.77
CA PRO A 139 10.40 13.50 4.70
C PRO A 139 9.21 12.60 5.04
N CYS A 140 8.29 12.44 4.10
CA CYS A 140 7.20 11.45 4.11
C CYS A 140 7.67 10.03 3.74
N ASP A 141 8.98 9.81 3.63
CA ASP A 141 9.56 8.53 3.27
C ASP A 141 9.49 7.54 4.44
N ASN A 142 9.38 6.25 4.11
CA ASN A 142 9.57 5.17 5.07
C ASN A 142 10.91 4.49 4.78
N PRO A 143 11.98 4.80 5.53
CA PRO A 143 13.32 4.27 5.27
C PRO A 143 13.41 2.76 5.51
N ARG A 144 12.47 2.16 6.25
CA ARG A 144 12.40 0.71 6.45
C ARG A 144 11.60 -0.01 5.37
N GLY A 145 10.99 0.75 4.46
CA GLY A 145 10.09 0.23 3.44
C GLY A 145 8.86 -0.48 4.03
N SER A 146 8.00 -0.94 3.13
CA SER A 146 7.01 -1.95 3.45
C SER A 146 7.55 -3.30 2.99
N PRO A 147 7.53 -4.35 3.82
CA PRO A 147 7.88 -5.70 3.36
C PRO A 147 6.89 -6.24 2.30
N PHE A 148 5.78 -5.54 2.07
CA PHE A 148 4.74 -5.90 1.11
C PHE A 148 4.79 -5.08 -0.18
N MET A 149 5.57 -4.00 -0.24
CA MET A 149 5.86 -3.33 -1.50
C MET A 149 6.96 -4.12 -2.22
N ARG A 150 6.59 -4.91 -3.23
CA ARG A 150 7.56 -5.36 -4.24
C ARG A 150 8.04 -4.10 -4.98
N GLU A 151 9.35 -3.98 -5.19
CA GLU A 151 10.03 -2.76 -5.68
C GLU A 151 9.30 -1.98 -6.80
N PRO A 152 9.45 -0.64 -6.85
CA PRO A 152 8.97 0.14 -7.98
C PRO A 152 9.62 -0.32 -9.30
N PRO A 153 8.90 -0.31 -10.44
CA PRO A 153 9.42 -0.72 -11.75
C PRO A 153 10.42 0.29 -12.38
N ALA A 154 11.33 0.87 -11.60
CA ALA A 154 12.33 1.83 -12.08
C ALA A 154 13.80 1.42 -11.84
N ALA A 155 14.08 0.28 -11.19
CA ALA A 155 15.46 -0.14 -10.87
C ALA A 155 16.05 -1.22 -11.80
N ARG A 156 15.34 -1.66 -12.85
CA ARG A 156 15.83 -2.73 -13.76
C ARG A 156 16.38 -2.26 -15.11
N GLY A 157 16.60 -0.97 -15.31
CA GLY A 157 16.84 -0.41 -16.64
C GLY A 157 18.16 0.32 -16.90
N ALA A 158 19.07 0.41 -15.93
CA ALA A 158 20.33 1.13 -16.13
C ALA A 158 21.52 0.33 -15.60
N GLN A 159 21.90 -0.70 -16.34
CA GLN A 159 23.26 -1.20 -16.30
C GLN A 159 23.75 -1.33 -17.74
N ALA A 160 24.41 -0.28 -18.22
CA ALA A 160 25.23 -0.35 -19.41
C ALA A 160 26.43 -1.26 -19.10
N PRO A 161 26.83 -2.18 -19.99
CA PRO A 161 28.02 -2.97 -19.76
C PRO A 161 29.26 -2.09 -19.96
N ASP A 162 30.07 -2.01 -18.91
CA ASP A 162 31.38 -1.37 -18.93
C ASP A 162 32.26 -1.97 -20.02
N ALA A 163 32.76 -1.09 -20.88
CA ALA A 163 33.85 -1.39 -21.79
C ALA A 163 35.16 -1.43 -21.00
N ALA A 164 35.84 -2.57 -20.98
CA ALA A 164 37.30 -2.67 -20.88
C ALA A 164 37.75 -4.14 -21.02
N GLY A 165 38.08 -4.55 -22.25
CA GLY A 165 38.76 -5.80 -22.53
C GLY A 165 40.21 -5.55 -22.95
N ALA A 166 41.13 -6.15 -22.18
CA ALA A 166 42.55 -6.44 -22.49
C ALA A 166 43.58 -5.29 -22.32
N PRO A 167 44.83 -5.59 -21.87
CA PRO A 167 45.67 -6.67 -22.41
C PRO A 167 46.08 -7.75 -21.41
N ALA A 168 46.22 -8.97 -21.93
CA ALA A 168 46.85 -10.10 -21.26
C ALA A 168 48.38 -9.99 -21.36
N ASN A 169 49.06 -10.11 -20.21
CA ASN A 169 50.49 -10.34 -20.12
C ASN A 169 50.83 -11.73 -20.70
N LEU A 170 51.78 -11.79 -21.64
CA LEU A 170 52.45 -13.03 -22.04
C LEU A 170 53.72 -13.24 -21.17
N PRO A 171 54.06 -14.47 -20.76
CA PRO A 171 55.27 -14.77 -20.01
C PRO A 171 56.49 -14.91 -20.95
N PRO A 172 57.73 -14.80 -20.43
CA PRO A 172 58.94 -15.00 -21.22
C PRO A 172 59.30 -16.49 -21.32
N SER A 173 59.96 -16.88 -22.41
CA SER A 173 60.61 -18.18 -22.57
C SER A 173 61.74 -18.06 -23.62
N PRO A 174 62.73 -18.97 -23.59
CA PRO A 174 64.17 -18.68 -23.63
C PRO A 174 64.79 -18.43 -25.01
#